data_AF-A0A8J4RGG9-F1
#
_entry.id   AF-A0A8J4RGG9-F1
#
_cell.length_a   1.000
_cell.length_b   1.000
_cell.length_c   1.000
_cell.angle_alpha   90.00
_cell.angle_beta   90.00
_cell.angle_gamma   90.00
#
_symmetry.space_group_name_H-M   'P 1'
#
loop_
_entity.id
_entity.type
_entity.pdbx_description
1 polymer ?
#
loop_
_entity_poly.entity_id
_entity_poly.type
_entity_poly.pdbx_seq_one_letter_code
_entity_poly.pdbx_strand_id
1 'polypeptide(L)'
;MAAEKLRDLSQPIDVALLDATVAAFYGTGSKEERTAADQILRDLQNNPDMWLQVMHILQNTKNLNTKFFALQVLERVIKYRWNALPME
;
A
#
# COMPACT_ATOMS: atom_id res chain seq x y z
N MET A 1 -8.02 2.52 -14.07
CA MET A 1 -6.78 3.08 -14.66
C MET A 1 -5.64 3.27 -13.65
N ALA A 2 -5.79 4.02 -12.54
CA ALA A 2 -4.72 4.12 -11.52
C ALA A 2 -4.69 2.93 -10.54
N ALA A 3 -5.88 2.47 -10.12
CA ALA A 3 -6.03 1.32 -9.22
C ALA A 3 -5.38 0.04 -9.76
N GLU A 4 -5.56 -0.24 -11.06
CA GLU A 4 -5.01 -1.43 -11.71
C GLU A 4 -3.48 -1.44 -11.74
N LYS A 5 -2.85 -0.27 -11.89
CA LYS A 5 -1.39 -0.15 -11.86
C LYS A 5 -0.81 -0.39 -10.48
N LEU A 6 -1.52 0.01 -9.42
CA LEU A 6 -1.10 -0.27 -8.05
C LEU A 6 -1.30 -1.74 -7.67
N ARG A 7 -2.33 -2.38 -8.24
CA ARG A 7 -2.64 -3.80 -8.03
C ARG A 7 -1.67 -4.76 -8.71
N ASP A 8 -1.02 -4.32 -9.79
CA ASP A 8 -0.04 -5.12 -10.49
C ASP A 8 1.30 -5.11 -9.74
N LEU A 9 1.50 -6.10 -8.88
CA LEU A 9 2.74 -6.29 -8.11
C LEU A 9 3.80 -7.12 -8.86
N SER A 10 3.58 -7.38 -10.17
CA SER A 10 4.59 -8.04 -11.03
C SER A 10 5.81 -7.14 -11.27
N GLN A 11 5.61 -5.84 -11.09
CA GLN A 11 6.64 -4.80 -11.15
C GLN A 11 6.72 -4.04 -9.83
N PRO A 12 7.83 -3.33 -9.53
CA PRO A 12 7.90 -2.46 -8.37
C PRO A 12 6.75 -1.45 -8.39
N ILE A 13 6.04 -1.34 -7.27
CA ILE A 13 4.87 -0.47 -7.17
C ILE A 13 5.25 1.00 -7.37
N ASP A 14 4.43 1.76 -8.10
CA ASP A 14 4.64 3.19 -8.28
C ASP A 14 4.35 3.94 -6.98
N VAL A 15 5.42 4.30 -6.28
CA VAL A 15 5.35 4.94 -4.96
C VAL A 15 4.77 6.36 -5.04
N ALA A 16 4.99 7.08 -6.14
CA ALA A 16 4.41 8.41 -6.31
C ALA A 16 2.88 8.32 -6.48
N LEU A 17 2.41 7.30 -7.20
CA LEU A 17 0.98 7.04 -7.34
C LEU A 17 0.34 6.57 -6.03
N LEU A 18 1.05 5.74 -5.25
CA LEU A 18 0.61 5.33 -3.92
C LEU A 18 0.51 6.55 -2.99
N ASP A 19 1.52 7.43 -2.99
CA ASP A 19 1.53 8.67 -2.21
C ASP A 19 0.35 9.57 -2.56
N ALA A 20 0.01 9.70 -3.85
CA ALA A 20 -1.16 10.46 -4.31
C ALA A 20 -2.47 9.82 -3.84
N THR A 21 -2.57 8.49 -3.86
CA THR A 21 -3.76 7.74 -3.42
C THR A 21 -3.96 7.88 -1.91
N VAL A 22 -2.88 7.74 -1.13
CA VAL A 22 -2.90 7.94 0.32
C VAL A 22 -3.23 9.40 0.65
N ALA A 23 -2.66 10.36 -0.09
CA ALA A 23 -2.99 11.77 0.07
C ALA A 23 -4.46 12.06 -0.27
N ALA A 24 -5.05 11.42 -1.27
CA ALA A 24 -6.47 11.54 -1.60
C ALA A 24 -7.37 10.95 -0.50
N PHE A 25 -6.94 9.85 0.13
CA PHE A 25 -7.65 9.24 1.26
C PHE A 25 -7.66 10.14 2.51
N TYR A 26 -6.50 10.71 2.88
CA TYR A 26 -6.37 11.59 4.06
C TYR A 26 -6.74 13.06 3.79
N GLY A 27 -6.74 13.49 2.53
CA GLY A 27 -6.95 14.88 2.11
C GLY A 27 -8.41 15.30 2.12
N THR A 28 -8.68 16.58 1.84
CA THR A 28 -10.04 17.18 1.78
C THR A 28 -10.75 16.96 0.44
N GLY A 29 -10.43 15.87 -0.25
CA GLY A 29 -11.07 15.51 -1.53
C GLY A 29 -12.54 15.12 -1.39
N SER A 30 -13.19 14.88 -2.52
CA SER A 30 -14.61 14.52 -2.58
C SER A 30 -14.85 13.17 -1.89
N LYS A 31 -16.07 12.93 -1.40
CA LYS A 31 -16.43 11.66 -0.73
C LYS A 31 -16.16 10.45 -1.63
N GLU A 32 -16.46 10.56 -2.93
CA GLU A 32 -16.19 9.52 -3.92
C GLU A 32 -14.69 9.24 -4.10
N GLU A 33 -13.84 10.27 -4.13
CA GLU A 33 -12.39 10.10 -4.27
C GLU A 33 -11.80 9.37 -3.05
N ARG A 34 -12.24 9.74 -1.85
CA ARG A 34 -11.83 9.06 -0.61
C ARG A 34 -12.28 7.60 -0.59
N THR A 35 -13.52 7.32 -1.01
CA THR A 35 -14.03 5.95 -1.09
C THR A 35 -13.27 5.12 -2.11
N ALA A 36 -12.96 5.69 -3.29
CA ALA A 36 -12.15 5.01 -4.29
C ALA A 36 -10.73 4.73 -3.78
N ALA A 37 -10.10 5.70 -3.11
CA ALA A 37 -8.78 5.54 -2.50
C ALA A 37 -8.78 4.49 -1.38
N ASP A 38 -9.77 4.50 -0.48
CA ASP A 38 -9.93 3.49 0.58
C ASP A 38 -10.00 2.08 -0.02
N GLN A 39 -10.79 1.92 -1.08
CA GLN A 39 -10.97 0.62 -1.72
C GLN A 39 -9.67 0.11 -2.36
N ILE A 40 -8.87 0.99 -2.97
CA ILE A 40 -7.54 0.66 -3.48
C ILE A 40 -6.60 0.26 -2.35
N LEU A 41 -6.53 1.06 -1.28
CA LEU A 41 -5.65 0.79 -0.14
C LEU A 41 -6.00 -0.53 0.56
N ARG A 42 -7.30 -0.84 0.69
CA ARG A 42 -7.78 -2.12 1.22
C ARG A 42 -7.38 -3.30 0.33
N ASP A 43 -7.51 -3.15 -0.97
CA ASP A 43 -7.15 -4.17 -1.95
C ASP A 43 -5.66 -4.49 -1.88
N LEU A 44 -4.82 -3.45 -1.81
CA LEU A 44 -3.38 -3.57 -1.58
C LEU A 44 -3.06 -4.26 -0.25
N GLN A 45 -3.72 -3.88 0.86
CA GLN A 45 -3.51 -4.52 2.16
C GLN A 45 -3.92 -5.99 2.19
N ASN A 46 -4.91 -6.38 1.39
CA ASN A 46 -5.36 -7.76 1.28
C ASN A 46 -4.47 -8.58 0.34
N ASN A 47 -3.64 -7.94 -0.48
CA ASN A 47 -2.75 -8.64 -1.38
C ASN A 47 -1.62 -9.33 -0.57
N PRO A 48 -1.50 -10.66 -0.69
CA PRO A 48 -0.54 -11.45 0.06
C PRO A 48 0.93 -11.09 -0.22
N ASP A 49 1.23 -10.45 -1.35
CA ASP A 49 2.58 -10.10 -1.80
C ASP A 49 2.93 -8.63 -1.57
N MET A 50 1.98 -7.83 -1.06
CA MET A 50 2.18 -6.41 -0.80
C MET A 50 3.32 -6.11 0.17
N TRP A 51 3.61 -7.03 1.09
CA TRP A 51 4.72 -6.89 2.04
C TRP A 51 6.09 -6.91 1.37
N LEU A 52 6.24 -7.59 0.21
CA LEU A 52 7.49 -7.58 -0.56
C LEU A 52 7.81 -6.17 -1.07
N GLN A 53 6.78 -5.38 -1.35
CA GLN A 53 6.89 -4.01 -1.84
C GLN A 53 7.07 -2.99 -0.70
N VAL A 54 6.86 -3.37 0.57
CA VAL A 54 6.97 -2.45 1.71
C VAL A 54 8.35 -1.80 1.78
N MET A 55 9.42 -2.58 1.56
CA MET A 55 10.77 -2.01 1.55
C MET A 55 10.94 -0.96 0.45
N HIS A 56 10.47 -1.25 -0.76
CA HIS A 56 10.49 -0.33 -1.89
C HIS A 56 9.70 0.96 -1.59
N ILE A 57 8.50 0.81 -1.02
CA ILE A 57 7.67 1.95 -0.63
C ILE A 57 8.38 2.82 0.40
N LEU A 58 8.88 2.23 1.50
CA LEU A 58 9.53 2.97 2.58
C LEU A 58 10.79 3.71 2.14
N GLN A 59 11.54 3.16 1.18
CA GLN A 59 12.74 3.79 0.63
C GLN A 59 12.43 4.98 -0.29
N ASN A 60 11.35 4.92 -1.05
CA ASN A 60 11.05 5.93 -2.07
C ASN A 60 10.00 6.97 -1.63
N THR A 61 9.14 6.64 -0.65
CA THR A 61 8.07 7.54 -0.22
C THR A 61 8.61 8.70 0.64
N LYS A 62 8.09 9.89 0.37
CA LYS A 62 8.29 11.07 1.22
C LYS A 62 7.08 11.37 2.10
N ASN A 63 5.96 10.68 1.87
CA ASN A 63 4.72 10.90 2.58
C ASN A 63 4.67 10.06 3.88
N LEU A 64 4.51 10.74 5.02
CA LEU A 64 4.38 10.11 6.34
C LEU A 64 3.19 9.14 6.41
N ASN A 65 2.07 9.48 5.77
CA ASN A 65 0.89 8.63 5.76
C ASN A 65 1.14 7.33 4.99
N THR A 66 1.91 7.39 3.89
CA THR A 66 2.29 6.20 3.13
C THR A 66 3.28 5.33 3.90
N LYS A 67 4.21 5.96 4.65
CA LYS A 67 5.09 5.21 5.56
C LYS A 67 4.28 4.46 6.61
N PHE A 68 3.30 5.12 7.21
CA PHE A 68 2.42 4.48 8.19
C PHE A 68 1.66 3.31 7.57
N PHE A 69 1.07 3.50 6.39
CA PHE A 69 0.40 2.43 5.65
C PHE A 69 1.32 1.23 5.39
N ALA A 70 2.55 1.47 4.92
CA ALA A 70 3.52 0.40 4.65
C ALA A 70 3.90 -0.37 5.93
N LEU A 71 4.07 0.33 7.05
CA LEU A 71 4.31 -0.29 8.35
C LEU A 71 3.10 -1.10 8.84
N GLN A 72 1.88 -0.65 8.59
CA GLN A 72 0.66 -1.42 8.94
C GLN A 72 0.58 -2.74 8.16
N VAL A 73 0.94 -2.73 6.87
CA VAL A 73 1.02 -3.96 6.06
C VAL A 73 2.03 -4.93 6.67
N LEU A 74 3.23 -4.44 7.01
CA LEU A 74 4.28 -5.25 7.62
C LEU A 74 3.84 -5.83 8.97
N GLU A 75 3.21 -5.00 9.82
CA GLU A 75 2.70 -5.43 11.12
C GLU A 75 1.70 -6.59 10.97
N ARG A 76 0.78 -6.51 10.01
CA ARG A 76 -0.17 -7.60 9.74
C ARG A 76 0.52 -8.88 9.31
N VAL A 77 1.51 -8.79 8.43
CA VAL A 77 2.27 -9.97 7.98
C VAL A 77 3.00 -10.60 9.16
N ILE A 78 3.63 -9.80 10.02
CA ILE A 78 4.28 -10.29 11.25
C ILE A 78 3.25 -10.93 12.21
N LYS A 79 2.08 -10.31 12.39
CA LYS A 79 1.07 -10.84 13.32
C LYS A 79 0.42 -12.14 12.85
N TYR A 80 0.14 -12.27 11.55
CA TYR A 80 -0.74 -13.32 11.04
C TYR A 80 -0.04 -14.32 10.11
N ARG A 81 1.09 -13.95 9.50
CA ARG A 81 1.74 -14.76 8.46
C ARG A 81 3.23 -14.99 8.69
N TRP A 82 3.78 -14.56 9.83
CA TRP A 82 5.20 -14.73 10.16
C TRP A 82 5.68 -16.17 10.04
N ASN A 83 4.91 -17.13 10.56
CA ASN A 83 5.25 -18.55 10.50
C ASN A 83 5.05 -19.17 9.10
N ALA A 84 4.40 -18.46 8.18
CA ALA A 84 4.16 -18.89 6.80
C ALA A 84 5.10 -18.18 5.80
N LEU A 85 5.97 -17.28 6.30
CA LEU A 85 6.99 -16.69 5.46
C LEU A 85 8.03 -17.76 5.11
N PRO A 86 8.45 -17.86 3.84
CA PRO A 86 9.56 -18.72 3.48
C PRO A 86 10.79 -18.29 4.29
N MET A 87 11.39 -19.23 5.02
CA MET A 87 12.73 -19.01 5.55
C MET A 87 13.67 -19.13 4.35
N GLU A 88 14.13 -17.98 3.84
CA GLU A 88 15.30 -17.94 2.95
C GLU A 88 16.54 -18.50 3.65
#